data_AF-A0A7W0UHK0-F1
#
_entry.id   AF-A0A7W0UHK0-F1
#
_cell.length_a   1.000
_cell.length_b   1.000
_cell.length_c   1.000
_cell.angle_alpha   90.00
_cell.angle_beta   90.00
_cell.angle_gamma   90.00
#
_symmetry.space_group_name_H-M   'P 1'
#
loop_
_entity.id
_entity.type
_entity.pdbx_description
1 polymer ?
#
loop_
_entity_poly.entity_id
_entity_poly.type
_entity_poly.pdbx_seq_one_letter_code
_entity_poly.pdbx_strand_id
1 'polypeptide(L)'
;MDDRPRDLIECFGKELGERALGLQPEASIKSLVTGRMFFVEVKKQGPAGNAEERAFKHHTVQFYKLIRELYEYEYHPYVTIWCESLAVLPRYTRKARHLFEPDQYFLWVNYELNPLRDYLRGRCEAWLED
;
A
#
# COMPACT_ATOMS: atom_id res chain seq x y z
N MET A 1 0.16 2.44 14.96
CA MET A 1 0.70 1.87 13.71
C MET A 1 0.86 0.41 13.98
N ASP A 2 0.24 -0.41 13.15
CA ASP A 2 0.19 -1.85 13.36
C ASP A 2 1.04 -2.53 12.30
N ASP A 3 1.90 -3.44 12.74
CA ASP A 3 2.68 -4.31 11.87
C ASP A 3 1.80 -5.49 11.44
N ARG A 4 1.78 -5.78 10.13
CA ARG A 4 0.99 -6.85 9.51
C ARG A 4 -0.49 -6.87 9.94
N PRO A 5 -1.23 -5.76 9.75
CA PRO A 5 -2.62 -5.64 10.15
C PRO A 5 -3.50 -6.72 9.52
N ARG A 6 -4.53 -7.16 10.24
CA ARG A 6 -5.37 -8.29 9.85
C ARG A 6 -6.73 -7.88 9.31
N ASP A 7 -7.00 -6.58 9.24
CA ASP A 7 -8.30 -6.01 8.87
C ASP A 7 -8.76 -6.43 7.46
N LEU A 8 -7.82 -6.73 6.57
CA LEU A 8 -8.11 -7.14 5.20
C LEU A 8 -7.96 -8.66 4.96
N ILE A 9 -7.70 -9.47 5.99
CA ILE A 9 -7.38 -10.90 5.81
C ILE A 9 -8.60 -11.75 5.38
N GLU A 10 -9.81 -11.22 5.54
CA GLU A 10 -11.07 -11.90 5.19
C GLU A 10 -11.81 -11.20 4.03
N CYS A 11 -11.14 -10.29 3.31
CA CYS A 11 -11.81 -9.42 2.35
C CYS A 11 -12.32 -10.11 1.08
N PHE A 12 -11.94 -11.37 0.84
CA PHE A 12 -12.49 -12.20 -0.23
C PHE A 12 -13.54 -13.20 0.27
N GLY A 13 -13.98 -13.04 1.52
CA GLY A 13 -14.96 -13.91 2.17
C GLY A 13 -14.33 -15.18 2.77
N LYS A 14 -15.19 -15.95 3.43
CA LYS A 14 -14.94 -17.32 3.85
C LYS A 14 -15.92 -18.21 3.10
N GLU A 15 -15.43 -19.10 2.23
CA GLU A 15 -16.24 -20.27 1.94
C GLU A 15 -16.31 -21.12 3.22
N LEU A 16 -17.50 -21.65 3.54
CA LEU A 16 -17.78 -22.35 4.79
C LEU A 16 -16.76 -23.48 5.03
N GLY A 17 -15.89 -23.29 6.04
CA GLY A 17 -14.88 -24.28 6.46
C GLY A 17 -13.45 -24.01 5.98
N GLU A 18 -13.21 -22.96 5.18
CA GLU A 18 -11.89 -22.66 4.63
C GLU A 18 -11.15 -21.54 5.35
N ARG A 19 -9.82 -21.51 5.16
CA ARG A 19 -8.93 -20.46 5.68
C ARG A 19 -9.34 -19.12 5.07
N ALA A 20 -9.40 -18.07 5.90
CA ALA A 20 -9.64 -16.71 5.45
C ALA A 20 -8.71 -16.32 4.28
N LEU A 21 -9.31 -15.84 3.19
CA LEU A 21 -8.61 -15.33 2.02
C LEU A 21 -8.73 -13.82 1.97
N GLY A 22 -7.59 -13.16 1.84
CA GLY A 22 -7.54 -11.71 1.85
C GLY A 22 -6.14 -11.16 1.69
N LEU A 23 -5.98 -9.91 2.08
CA LEU A 23 -4.75 -9.16 1.99
C LEU A 23 -4.20 -8.92 3.40
N GLN A 24 -2.89 -9.04 3.53
CA GLN A 24 -2.18 -8.62 4.75
C GLN A 24 -1.15 -7.57 4.34
N PRO A 25 -1.42 -6.28 4.57
CA PRO A 25 -0.46 -5.21 4.38
C PRO A 25 0.79 -5.41 5.23
N GLU A 26 1.89 -4.75 4.88
CA GLU A 26 3.09 -4.76 5.74
C GLU A 26 2.82 -3.92 7.00
N ALA A 27 2.17 -2.78 6.86
CA ALA A 27 1.77 -1.95 8.01
C ALA A 27 0.47 -1.18 7.75
N SER A 28 -0.15 -0.70 8.83
CA SER A 28 -1.21 0.31 8.76
C SER A 28 -1.08 1.40 9.82
N ILE A 29 -1.72 2.52 9.53
CA ILE A 29 -1.95 3.62 10.46
C ILE A 29 -3.46 3.87 10.53
N LYS A 30 -4.00 3.90 11.75
CA LYS A 30 -5.42 4.16 12.01
C LYS A 30 -5.59 5.55 12.62
N SER A 31 -6.51 6.33 12.08
CA SER A 31 -6.99 7.52 12.76
C SER A 31 -7.90 7.12 13.92
N LEU A 32 -7.59 7.57 15.13
CA LEU A 32 -8.46 7.37 16.28
C LEU A 32 -9.69 8.29 16.25
N VAL A 33 -9.63 9.37 15.46
CA VAL A 33 -10.71 10.36 15.33
C VAL A 33 -11.72 9.90 14.29
N THR A 34 -11.25 9.60 13.08
CA THR A 34 -12.13 9.27 11.94
C THR A 34 -12.33 7.76 11.76
N GLY A 35 -11.55 6.93 12.46
CA GLY A 35 -11.57 5.47 12.29
C GLY A 35 -10.96 4.98 10.96
N ARG A 36 -10.60 5.90 10.07
CA ARG A 36 -10.00 5.61 8.76
C ARG A 36 -8.64 4.94 8.87
N MET A 37 -8.30 4.16 7.84
CA MET A 37 -7.07 3.38 7.76
C MET A 37 -6.21 3.83 6.59
N PHE A 38 -4.89 3.88 6.79
CA PHE A 38 -3.87 4.04 5.77
C PHE A 38 -2.98 2.80 5.77
N PHE A 39 -2.78 2.18 4.62
CA PHE A 39 -2.04 0.93 4.48
C PHE A 39 -0.74 1.11 3.70
N VAL A 40 0.27 0.33 4.08
CA VAL A 40 1.61 0.37 3.50
C VAL A 40 2.03 -1.03 3.09
N GLU A 41 2.55 -1.17 1.88
CA GLU A 41 3.24 -2.36 1.41
C GLU A 41 4.68 -2.03 1.05
N VAL A 42 5.60 -2.92 1.40
CA VAL A 42 7.02 -2.77 1.07
C VAL A 42 7.40 -3.79 0.02
N LYS A 43 8.03 -3.34 -1.07
CA LYS A 43 8.56 -4.19 -2.13
C LYS A 43 10.08 -4.10 -2.21
N LYS A 44 10.72 -5.26 -2.17
CA LYS A 44 12.16 -5.48 -2.32
C LYS A 44 12.37 -6.48 -3.45
N GLN A 45 13.33 -6.23 -4.32
CA GLN A 45 13.65 -7.12 -5.43
C GLN A 45 15.08 -6.90 -5.92
N GLY A 46 15.69 -7.97 -6.40
CA GLY A 46 16.94 -7.93 -7.16
C GLY A 46 16.80 -7.22 -8.52
N PRO A 47 17.87 -7.18 -9.32
CA PRO A 47 17.93 -6.39 -10.56
C PRO A 47 17.09 -6.94 -11.72
N ALA A 48 16.57 -8.17 -11.57
CA ALA A 48 15.79 -8.88 -12.56
C ALA A 48 14.49 -9.44 -11.93
N GLY A 49 13.52 -9.75 -12.80
CA GLY A 49 12.18 -10.17 -12.40
C GLY A 49 11.12 -9.06 -12.48
N ASN A 50 9.89 -9.48 -12.21
CA ASN A 50 8.67 -8.67 -12.28
C ASN A 50 7.76 -8.89 -11.05
N ALA A 51 8.27 -9.42 -9.94
CA ALA A 51 7.45 -9.74 -8.77
C ALA A 51 6.90 -8.48 -8.07
N GLU A 52 7.45 -7.29 -8.38
CA GLU A 52 6.89 -6.00 -7.99
C GLU A 52 5.48 -5.77 -8.55
N GLU A 53 5.12 -6.40 -9.68
CA GLU A 53 3.80 -6.27 -10.30
C GLU A 53 2.66 -6.77 -9.40
N ARG A 54 2.97 -7.63 -8.42
CA ARG A 54 1.99 -8.05 -7.40
C ARG A 54 1.51 -6.90 -6.51
N ALA A 55 2.22 -5.77 -6.48
CA ALA A 55 1.73 -4.57 -5.80
C ALA A 55 0.51 -3.96 -6.51
N PHE A 56 0.29 -4.25 -7.80
CA PHE A 56 -0.79 -3.61 -8.56
C PHE A 56 -2.18 -4.16 -8.23
N LYS A 57 -2.27 -5.20 -7.39
CA LYS A 57 -3.54 -5.74 -6.88
C LYS A 57 -4.42 -4.69 -6.20
N HIS A 58 -3.79 -3.63 -5.67
CA HIS A 58 -4.49 -2.52 -5.03
C HIS A 58 -5.20 -1.61 -6.02
N HIS A 59 -4.88 -1.63 -7.32
CA HIS A 59 -5.51 -0.77 -8.32
C HIS A 59 -6.74 -1.39 -8.99
N THR A 60 -7.27 -2.49 -8.44
CA THR A 60 -8.45 -3.15 -9.00
C THR A 60 -9.73 -2.45 -8.57
N VAL A 61 -10.72 -2.36 -9.47
CA VAL A 61 -12.05 -1.80 -9.16
C VAL A 61 -12.69 -2.52 -7.96
N GLN A 62 -12.46 -3.84 -7.83
CA GLN A 62 -12.98 -4.60 -6.71
C GLN A 62 -12.35 -4.18 -5.38
N PHE A 63 -11.05 -3.91 -5.35
CA PHE A 63 -10.39 -3.38 -4.16
C PHE A 63 -10.93 -2.00 -3.78
N TYR A 64 -11.21 -1.13 -4.76
CA TYR A 64 -11.78 0.20 -4.48
C TYR A 64 -13.16 0.11 -3.85
N LYS A 65 -14.03 -0.78 -4.38
CA LYS A 65 -15.36 -1.03 -3.81
C LYS A 65 -15.27 -1.52 -2.37
N LEU A 66 -14.39 -2.48 -2.11
CA LEU A 66 -14.14 -3.02 -0.78
C LEU A 66 -13.68 -1.93 0.20
N ILE A 67 -12.68 -1.13 -0.18
CA ILE A 67 -12.16 -0.06 0.70
C ILE A 67 -13.23 1.00 0.98
N ARG A 68 -14.03 1.36 -0.03
CA ARG A 68 -15.16 2.28 0.15
C ARG A 68 -16.18 1.75 1.15
N GLU A 69 -16.50 0.46 1.08
CA GLU A 69 -17.44 -0.18 1.99
C GLU A 69 -16.90 -0.25 3.43
N LEU A 70 -15.62 -0.55 3.60
CA LEU A 70 -15.02 -0.73 4.93
C LEU A 70 -14.66 0.58 5.63
N TYR A 71 -14.24 1.60 4.88
CA TYR A 71 -13.58 2.79 5.45
C TYR A 71 -14.06 4.11 4.82
N GLU A 72 -15.11 4.08 3.99
CA GLU A 72 -15.75 5.26 3.40
C GLU A 72 -14.85 6.11 2.50
N TYR A 73 -13.79 5.53 1.94
CA TYR A 73 -12.96 6.23 0.96
C TYR A 73 -13.54 6.19 -0.45
N GLU A 74 -13.36 7.27 -1.20
CA GLU A 74 -13.62 7.28 -2.65
C GLU A 74 -12.49 6.64 -3.46
N TYR A 75 -11.27 6.60 -2.90
CA TYR A 75 -10.07 6.06 -3.51
C TYR A 75 -9.19 5.33 -2.49
N HIS A 76 -8.37 4.37 -2.91
CA HIS A 76 -7.65 3.52 -1.96
C HIS A 76 -6.52 4.25 -1.18
N PRO A 77 -6.45 4.10 0.15
CA PRO A 77 -5.41 4.71 0.98
C PRO A 77 -4.22 3.73 1.12
N TYR A 78 -3.61 3.33 0.01
CA TYR A 78 -2.65 2.22 0.01
C TYR A 78 -1.39 2.53 -0.78
N VAL A 79 -0.27 2.77 -0.10
CA VAL A 79 0.99 3.11 -0.77
C VAL A 79 1.94 1.92 -0.88
N THR A 80 2.76 1.94 -1.92
CA THR A 80 3.85 0.97 -2.09
C THR A 80 5.23 1.63 -1.90
N ILE A 81 6.00 1.16 -0.93
CA ILE A 81 7.38 1.58 -0.69
C ILE A 81 8.33 0.66 -1.46
N TRP A 82 9.00 1.22 -2.46
CA TRP A 82 9.94 0.52 -3.34
C TRP A 82 11.35 0.65 -2.76
N CYS A 83 12.04 -0.48 -2.60
CA CYS A 83 13.38 -0.54 -2.01
C CYS A 83 14.38 -1.17 -2.99
N GLU A 84 15.67 -1.12 -2.65
CA GLU A 84 16.75 -1.81 -3.37
C GLU A 84 16.74 -1.47 -4.88
N SER A 85 16.85 -2.48 -5.75
CA SER A 85 16.86 -2.31 -7.20
C SER A 85 15.63 -1.57 -7.71
N LEU A 86 14.47 -1.73 -7.05
CA LEU A 86 13.23 -1.06 -7.43
C LEU A 86 13.32 0.46 -7.22
N ALA A 87 14.02 0.90 -6.18
CA ALA A 87 14.18 2.31 -5.85
C ALA A 87 15.18 3.05 -6.76
N VAL A 88 16.14 2.33 -7.35
CA VAL A 88 17.30 2.96 -8.02
C VAL A 88 17.45 2.63 -9.51
N LEU A 89 17.07 1.43 -9.97
CA LEU A 89 17.33 1.05 -11.36
C LEU A 89 16.33 1.72 -12.32
N PRO A 90 16.80 2.38 -13.41
CA PRO A 90 15.93 3.10 -14.34
C PRO A 90 14.79 2.27 -14.94
N ARG A 91 14.99 0.97 -15.17
CA ARG A 91 13.93 0.06 -15.65
C ARG A 91 12.70 0.05 -14.73
N TYR A 92 12.91 0.14 -13.42
CA TYR A 92 11.86 0.07 -12.41
C TYR A 92 11.35 1.46 -12.08
N THR A 93 12.24 2.45 -11.90
CA THR A 93 11.82 3.82 -11.54
C THR A 93 11.06 4.53 -12.67
N ARG A 94 11.38 4.24 -13.94
CA ARG A 94 10.59 4.73 -15.08
C ARG A 94 9.25 3.99 -15.18
N LYS A 95 9.25 2.67 -14.97
CA LYS A 95 8.05 1.84 -14.98
C LYS A 95 7.04 2.28 -13.92
N ALA A 96 7.48 2.54 -12.69
CA ALA A 96 6.61 2.95 -11.58
C ALA A 96 5.75 4.18 -11.91
N ARG A 97 6.33 5.18 -12.59
CA ARG A 97 5.62 6.41 -13.00
C ARG A 97 4.45 6.18 -13.95
N HIS A 98 4.42 5.06 -14.65
CA HIS A 98 3.36 4.70 -15.57
C HIS A 98 2.36 3.71 -14.98
N LEU A 99 2.66 3.12 -13.82
CA LEU A 99 1.87 2.05 -13.21
C LEU A 99 1.20 2.46 -11.91
N PHE A 100 1.72 3.48 -11.24
CA PHE A 100 1.11 4.07 -10.05
C PHE A 100 0.73 5.52 -10.33
N GLU A 101 -0.39 5.93 -9.77
CA GLU A 101 -0.74 7.33 -9.65
C GLU A 101 0.30 8.09 -8.81
N PRO A 102 0.44 9.41 -9.01
CA PRO A 102 1.20 10.26 -8.12
C PRO A 102 0.83 9.99 -6.66
N ASP A 103 1.85 10.01 -5.80
CA ASP A 103 1.75 9.77 -4.37
C ASP A 103 1.29 8.39 -3.89
N GLN A 104 0.98 7.42 -4.77
CA GLN A 104 0.65 6.03 -4.38
C GLN A 104 1.90 5.13 -4.23
N TYR A 105 3.09 5.69 -4.43
CA TYR A 105 4.35 4.99 -4.23
C TYR A 105 5.46 5.91 -3.76
N PHE A 106 6.49 5.33 -3.15
CA PHE A 106 7.69 6.03 -2.74
C PHE A 106 8.94 5.21 -3.05
N LEU A 107 9.95 5.86 -3.62
CA LEU A 107 11.26 5.24 -3.89
C LEU A 107 12.17 5.46 -2.68
N TRP A 108 12.31 4.42 -1.85
CA TRP A 108 13.13 4.49 -0.64
C TRP A 108 14.59 4.16 -0.94
N VAL A 109 15.29 5.18 -1.44
CA VAL A 109 16.72 5.11 -1.77
C VAL A 109 17.54 5.14 -0.48
N ASN A 110 18.55 4.26 -0.40
CA ASN A 110 19.50 4.16 0.73
C ASN A 110 18.87 4.05 2.13
N TYR A 111 17.58 3.68 2.22
CA TYR A 111 16.83 3.64 3.47
C TYR A 111 16.83 4.97 4.25
N GLU A 112 16.89 6.10 3.54
CA GLU A 112 16.85 7.44 4.14
C GLU A 112 15.53 7.68 4.90
N LEU A 113 15.62 7.91 6.22
CA LEU A 113 14.44 7.94 7.09
C LEU A 113 13.63 9.22 6.97
N ASN A 114 14.28 10.38 6.85
CA ASN A 114 13.58 11.66 6.81
C ASN A 114 12.64 11.76 5.60
N PRO A 115 13.08 11.45 4.37
CA PRO A 115 12.20 11.46 3.20
C PRO A 115 11.01 10.50 3.32
N LEU A 116 11.23 9.29 3.85
CA LEU A 116 10.13 8.34 4.05
C LEU A 116 9.13 8.85 5.08
N ARG A 117 9.62 9.36 6.22
CA ARG A 117 8.77 9.91 7.28
C ARG A 117 7.91 11.06 6.75
N ASP A 118 8.52 11.98 6.03
CA ASP A 118 7.83 13.18 5.53
C ASP A 118 6.80 12.80 4.47
N TYR A 119 7.11 11.84 3.60
CA TYR A 119 6.14 11.25 2.67
C TYR A 119 4.94 10.59 3.39
N LEU A 120 5.21 9.70 4.36
CA LEU A 120 4.15 9.00 5.10
C LEU A 120 3.27 9.97 5.90
N ARG A 121 3.85 11.02 6.47
CA ARG A 121 3.10 12.07 7.16
C ARG A 121 2.16 12.80 6.21
N GLY A 122 2.64 13.23 5.04
CA GLY A 122 1.78 13.87 4.05
C GLY A 122 0.65 12.96 3.55
N ARG A 123 0.83 11.63 3.56
CA ARG A 123 -0.25 10.69 3.26
C ARG A 123 -1.25 10.52 4.40
N CYS A 124 -0.79 10.60 5.65
CA CYS A 124 -1.69 10.63 6.80
C CYS A 124 -2.55 11.89 6.76
N GLU A 125 -1.95 13.07 6.56
CA GLU A 125 -2.67 14.35 6.43
C GLU A 125 -3.70 14.29 5.30
N ALA A 126 -3.36 13.71 4.15
CA ALA A 126 -4.26 13.64 3.01
C ALA A 126 -5.46 12.69 3.19
N TRP A 127 -5.35 11.64 4.01
CA TRP A 127 -6.33 10.54 4.02
C TRP A 127 -6.95 10.25 5.39
N LEU A 128 -6.26 10.55 6.48
CA LEU A 128 -6.69 10.24 7.84
C LEU A 128 -7.29 11.44 8.56
N GLU A 129 -6.95 12.64 8.12
CA GLU A 129 -7.43 13.92 8.64
C GLU A 129 -8.60 14.42 7.77
N ASP A 130 -9.46 15.25 8.35
CA ASP A 130 -10.63 15.86 7.69
C ASP A 130 -10.29 17.23 7.08
#